data_AF-A0A962KAU9-F1
#
_entry.id   AF-A0A962KAU9-F1
#
_cell.length_a   1.000
_cell.length_b   1.000
_cell.length_c   1.000
_cell.angle_alpha   90.00
_cell.angle_beta   90.00
_cell.angle_gamma   90.00
#
_symmetry.space_group_name_H-M   'P 1'
#
loop_
_entity.id
_entity.type
_entity.pdbx_description
1 polymer ?
#
loop_
_entity_poly.entity_id
_entity_poly.type
_entity_poly.pdbx_seq_one_letter_code
_entity_poly.pdbx_strand_id
1 'polypeptide(L)'
;MTFEKLGKLATAQVAATLAAVFSLLVLPFVSASPIVGTTFTVGSDPGAQGTGTHFHSDSNAYIFGPGFAEVGSFETEEVRGLSEFDLTGQSAATAVSLTFTTQGYGLFGGFNKFPFDGQIDIVAYAGNNLEEVSDYAASATASIGNFSTTGLTIGTPFSFDITSILNNAIANNWTALGVRLSTENTSVNGGAWTFDNFQLVAINNAASDSTSIPEPSLFLLFISGLASLCLFRSAPRLRLRKLSPVLSVN
;
A
#
# COMPACT_ATOMS: atom_id res chain seq x y z
N MET A 1 -62.52 -20.48 10.71
CA MET A 1 -61.31 -19.73 10.33
C MET A 1 -60.25 -20.11 11.35
N THR A 2 -59.33 -20.99 11.00
CA THR A 2 -58.42 -21.67 11.93
C THR A 2 -57.16 -20.86 12.19
N PHE A 3 -56.74 -20.83 13.47
CA PHE A 3 -55.63 -20.06 14.04
C PHE A 3 -54.23 -20.40 13.46
N GLU A 4 -54.09 -21.39 12.59
CA GLU A 4 -52.81 -21.79 11.99
C GLU A 4 -52.23 -20.77 11.00
N LYS A 5 -53.04 -19.85 10.46
CA LYS A 5 -52.54 -18.87 9.47
C LYS A 5 -51.82 -17.66 10.07
N LEU A 6 -52.00 -17.35 11.36
CA LEU A 6 -51.29 -16.22 12.00
C LEU A 6 -49.87 -16.57 12.45
N GLY A 7 -49.57 -17.83 12.79
CA GLY A 7 -48.26 -18.24 13.30
C GLY A 7 -47.14 -18.23 12.27
N LYS A 8 -47.46 -18.45 10.98
CA LYS A 8 -46.46 -18.50 9.89
C LYS A 8 -46.07 -17.14 9.33
N LEU A 9 -46.85 -16.08 9.60
CA LEU A 9 -46.52 -14.72 9.15
C LEU A 9 -45.48 -14.04 10.06
N ALA A 10 -45.50 -14.34 11.36
CA ALA A 10 -44.61 -13.73 12.34
C ALA A 10 -43.16 -14.26 12.26
N THR A 11 -42.95 -15.49 11.80
CA THR A 11 -41.62 -16.13 11.71
C THR A 11 -40.81 -15.70 10.49
N ALA A 12 -41.47 -15.34 9.38
CA ALA A 12 -40.78 -14.90 8.17
C ALA A 12 -40.23 -13.45 8.28
N GLN A 13 -40.86 -12.62 9.10
CA GLN A 13 -40.52 -11.19 9.21
C GLN A 13 -39.35 -10.90 10.16
N VAL A 14 -39.11 -11.78 11.14
CA VAL A 14 -37.97 -11.71 12.08
C VAL A 14 -36.67 -12.23 11.45
N ALA A 15 -36.75 -13.22 10.55
CA ALA A 15 -35.57 -13.72 9.83
C ALA A 15 -35.04 -12.71 8.80
N ALA A 16 -35.92 -11.91 8.17
CA ALA A 16 -35.54 -10.89 7.20
C ALA A 16 -34.88 -9.65 7.85
N THR A 17 -35.15 -9.37 9.14
CA THR A 17 -34.55 -8.23 9.84
C THR A 17 -33.15 -8.52 10.40
N LEU A 18 -32.83 -9.77 10.75
CA LEU A 18 -31.48 -10.13 11.21
C LEU A 18 -30.43 -10.18 10.08
N ALA A 19 -30.83 -10.53 8.85
CA ALA A 19 -29.90 -10.56 7.70
C ALA A 19 -29.52 -9.15 7.21
N ALA A 20 -30.38 -8.14 7.43
CA ALA A 20 -30.12 -6.76 7.03
C ALA A 20 -29.14 -6.02 7.98
N VAL A 21 -29.02 -6.44 9.24
CA VAL A 21 -28.12 -5.81 10.21
C VAL A 21 -26.69 -6.37 10.10
N PHE A 22 -26.51 -7.61 9.64
CA PHE A 22 -25.18 -8.24 9.54
C PHE A 22 -24.37 -7.79 8.31
N SER A 23 -25.01 -7.16 7.32
CA SER A 23 -24.34 -6.74 6.09
C SER A 23 -23.80 -5.29 6.13
N LEU A 24 -23.90 -4.60 7.26
CA LEU A 24 -23.60 -3.17 7.38
C LEU A 24 -22.18 -2.82 7.91
N LEU A 25 -21.30 -3.80 8.12
CA LEU A 25 -20.00 -3.56 8.80
C LEU A 25 -18.76 -4.07 8.05
N VAL A 26 -18.87 -4.42 6.77
CA VAL A 26 -17.69 -4.65 5.94
C VAL A 26 -17.40 -3.37 5.17
N LEU A 27 -16.69 -2.44 5.82
CA LEU A 27 -16.08 -1.32 5.10
C LEU A 27 -14.98 -1.87 4.20
N PRO A 28 -14.98 -1.59 2.88
CA PRO A 28 -13.86 -1.97 2.04
C PRO A 28 -12.62 -1.19 2.48
N PHE A 29 -11.56 -1.90 2.84
CA PHE A 29 -10.24 -1.30 2.98
C PHE A 29 -9.76 -0.92 1.58
N VAL A 30 -9.78 0.38 1.26
CA VAL A 30 -9.12 0.88 0.06
C VAL A 30 -7.66 1.12 0.44
N SER A 31 -6.74 0.27 -0.03
CA SER A 31 -5.32 0.60 0.02
C SER A 31 -5.09 1.80 -0.88
N ALA A 32 -4.41 2.83 -0.37
CA ALA A 32 -3.86 3.85 -1.24
C ALA A 32 -2.83 3.20 -2.18
N SER A 33 -2.68 3.74 -3.38
CA SER A 33 -1.56 3.36 -4.24
C SER A 33 -0.25 3.61 -3.50
N PRO A 34 0.75 2.71 -3.59
CA PRO A 34 2.04 2.94 -2.98
C PRO A 34 2.68 4.24 -3.48
N ILE A 35 3.35 4.95 -2.57
CA ILE A 35 4.20 6.08 -2.95
C ILE A 35 5.54 5.49 -3.38
N VAL A 36 5.88 5.59 -4.66
CA VAL A 36 7.15 5.11 -5.19
C VAL A 36 8.23 6.14 -4.93
N GLY A 37 9.38 5.71 -4.44
CA GLY A 37 10.50 6.58 -4.16
C GLY A 37 11.35 6.88 -5.40
N THR A 38 11.94 8.07 -5.45
CA THR A 38 13.05 8.40 -6.34
C THR A 38 14.31 7.82 -5.74
N THR A 39 14.82 6.72 -6.29
CA THR A 39 15.95 5.95 -5.73
C THR A 39 17.23 6.17 -6.51
N PHE A 40 18.31 6.46 -5.77
CA PHE A 40 19.63 6.82 -6.28
C PHE A 40 20.74 6.37 -5.34
N THR A 41 21.99 6.51 -5.78
CA THR A 41 23.19 6.10 -5.04
C THR A 41 24.23 7.20 -5.09
N VAL A 42 24.84 7.50 -3.96
CA VAL A 42 25.92 8.48 -3.86
C VAL A 42 27.17 7.82 -3.26
N GLY A 43 28.30 8.06 -3.91
CA GLY A 43 29.63 7.67 -3.44
C GLY A 43 30.38 8.85 -2.80
N SER A 44 31.29 8.53 -1.87
CA SER A 44 32.27 9.48 -1.34
C SER A 44 33.56 9.47 -2.15
N ASP A 45 34.34 10.54 -2.10
CA ASP A 45 35.74 10.48 -2.55
C ASP A 45 36.58 9.55 -1.63
N PRO A 46 37.65 8.94 -2.17
CA PRO A 46 38.60 8.15 -1.38
C PRO A 46 39.11 8.91 -0.13
N GLY A 47 38.89 8.32 1.04
CA GLY A 47 39.33 8.90 2.32
C GLY A 47 38.44 10.02 2.88
N ALA A 48 37.31 10.33 2.24
CA ALA A 48 36.35 11.35 2.65
C ALA A 48 34.93 10.79 2.90
N GLN A 49 34.85 9.62 3.55
CA GLN A 49 33.61 8.86 3.83
C GLN A 49 32.51 9.62 4.61
N GLY A 50 32.81 10.81 5.15
CA GLY A 50 31.82 11.68 5.77
C GLY A 50 30.96 12.47 4.79
N THR A 51 31.34 12.55 3.52
CA THR A 51 30.74 13.45 2.53
C THR A 51 30.55 12.74 1.19
N GLY A 52 29.37 12.86 0.61
CA GLY A 52 29.12 12.41 -0.76
C GLY A 52 29.76 13.38 -1.75
N THR A 53 30.29 12.87 -2.85
CA THR A 53 30.96 13.72 -3.86
C THR A 53 30.42 13.52 -5.26
N HIS A 54 29.81 12.37 -5.56
CA HIS A 54 29.29 12.07 -6.90
C HIS A 54 28.22 10.97 -6.89
N PHE A 55 27.41 10.93 -7.96
CA PHE A 55 26.39 9.90 -8.14
C PHE A 55 26.99 8.60 -8.69
N HIS A 56 26.55 7.49 -8.10
CA HIS A 56 26.77 6.14 -8.59
C HIS A 56 25.55 5.64 -9.40
N SER A 57 24.37 6.15 -9.05
CA SER A 57 23.14 6.11 -9.85
C SER A 57 22.32 7.36 -9.56
N ASP A 58 21.66 7.91 -10.58
CA ASP A 58 20.68 8.99 -10.51
C ASP A 58 19.82 8.97 -11.79
N SER A 59 18.78 9.79 -11.85
CA SER A 59 17.92 9.91 -13.03
C SER A 59 18.66 10.40 -14.28
N ASN A 60 19.81 11.06 -14.12
CA ASN A 60 20.63 11.55 -15.23
C ASN A 60 21.91 10.73 -15.46
N ALA A 61 22.11 9.64 -14.70
CA ALA A 61 23.33 8.84 -14.73
C ALA A 61 23.59 8.19 -16.11
N TYR A 62 24.87 8.17 -16.49
CA TYR A 62 25.35 7.63 -17.76
C TYR A 62 25.51 6.10 -17.79
N ILE A 63 25.59 5.43 -16.63
CA ILE A 63 26.06 4.03 -16.53
C ILE A 63 24.96 3.07 -16.03
N PHE A 64 24.26 3.39 -14.95
CA PHE A 64 23.08 2.65 -14.48
C PHE A 64 21.92 3.62 -14.37
N GLY A 65 20.80 3.29 -15.01
CA GLY A 65 19.60 4.12 -14.96
C GLY A 65 19.05 4.29 -13.54
N PRO A 66 18.03 5.14 -13.36
CA PRO A 66 17.42 5.40 -12.05
C PRO A 66 16.87 4.13 -11.41
N GLY A 67 16.66 4.18 -10.08
CA GLY A 67 15.87 3.16 -9.37
C GLY A 67 16.68 2.16 -8.53
N PHE A 68 18.00 2.35 -8.41
CA PHE A 68 18.87 1.46 -7.65
C PHE A 68 19.60 2.20 -6.53
N ALA A 69 19.61 1.59 -5.35
CA ALA A 69 20.33 2.03 -4.16
C ALA A 69 21.43 1.01 -3.84
N GLU A 70 22.70 1.38 -4.02
CA GLU A 70 23.85 0.55 -3.63
C GLU A 70 24.39 0.96 -2.25
N VAL A 71 24.82 -0.03 -1.48
CA VAL A 71 25.40 0.16 -0.14
C VAL A 71 26.65 -0.70 -0.03
N GLY A 72 27.73 -0.14 0.49
CA GLY A 72 28.97 -0.88 0.74
C GLY A 72 30.19 -0.11 0.28
N SER A 73 31.12 -0.80 -0.36
CA SER A 73 32.35 -0.21 -0.87
C SER A 73 32.41 -0.27 -2.38
N PHE A 74 32.98 0.76 -3.00
CA PHE A 74 33.44 0.74 -4.39
C PHE A 74 34.91 1.17 -4.40
N GLU A 75 35.82 0.25 -4.69
CA GLU A 75 37.26 0.47 -4.49
C GLU A 75 37.57 1.06 -3.09
N THR A 76 37.92 2.34 -2.99
CA THR A 76 38.24 3.05 -1.74
C THR A 76 37.11 3.95 -1.24
N GLU A 77 35.98 3.97 -1.92
CA GLU A 77 34.81 4.81 -1.65
C GLU A 77 33.81 4.09 -0.74
N GLU A 78 33.12 4.87 0.10
CA GLU A 78 31.88 4.42 0.72
C GLU A 78 30.69 4.81 -0.15
N VAL A 79 29.81 3.84 -0.37
CA VAL A 79 28.61 4.00 -1.18
C VAL A 79 27.38 3.89 -0.29
N ARG A 80 26.46 4.85 -0.44
CA ARG A 80 25.18 4.88 0.28
C ARG A 80 24.03 4.89 -0.70
N GLY A 81 23.00 4.13 -0.35
CA GLY A 81 21.78 4.00 -1.12
C GLY A 81 20.72 4.94 -0.58
N LEU A 82 20.05 5.69 -1.44
CA LEU A 82 19.09 6.70 -1.05
C LEU A 82 17.78 6.54 -1.80
N SER A 83 16.69 6.97 -1.16
CA SER A 83 15.40 7.12 -1.80
C SER A 83 14.60 8.25 -1.18
N GLU A 84 13.96 9.09 -2.00
CA GLU A 84 13.05 10.14 -1.52
C GLU A 84 11.61 9.89 -1.94
N PHE A 85 10.66 10.15 -1.05
CA PHE A 85 9.24 9.98 -1.27
C PHE A 85 8.52 11.32 -1.20
N ASP A 86 7.89 11.73 -2.30
CA ASP A 86 7.13 12.98 -2.36
C ASP A 86 5.92 12.93 -1.43
N LEU A 87 5.87 13.88 -0.49
CA LEU A 87 4.79 14.00 0.48
C LEU A 87 3.70 14.99 0.02
N THR A 88 3.82 15.57 -1.18
CA THR A 88 2.84 16.49 -1.72
C THR A 88 1.45 15.83 -1.78
N GLY A 89 0.48 16.44 -1.12
CA GLY A 89 -0.90 15.95 -1.06
C GLY A 89 -1.10 14.69 -0.20
N GLN A 90 -0.06 14.21 0.49
CA GLN A 90 -0.19 13.10 1.43
C GLN A 90 -0.81 13.58 2.74
N SER A 91 -1.51 12.67 3.41
CA SER A 91 -2.10 12.90 4.73
C SER A 91 -1.60 11.84 5.71
N ALA A 92 -1.72 12.13 7.00
CA ALA A 92 -1.31 11.19 8.04
C ALA A 92 -2.03 9.84 7.86
N ALA A 93 -1.28 8.76 7.96
CA ALA A 93 -1.75 7.40 7.74
C ALA A 93 -1.83 6.63 9.07
N THR A 94 -2.74 5.65 9.14
CA THR A 94 -2.90 4.80 10.33
C THR A 94 -1.84 3.71 10.43
N ALA A 95 -1.32 3.23 9.30
CA ALA A 95 -0.20 2.30 9.23
C ALA A 95 0.51 2.46 7.89
N VAL A 96 1.84 2.51 7.89
CA VAL A 96 2.67 2.62 6.69
C VAL A 96 3.89 1.72 6.84
N SER A 97 4.20 0.97 5.78
CA SER A 97 5.44 0.23 5.66
C SER A 97 6.34 0.80 4.57
N LEU A 98 7.61 1.00 4.88
CA LEU A 98 8.67 1.15 3.89
C LEU A 98 9.04 -0.25 3.39
N THR A 99 8.98 -0.46 2.08
CA THR A 99 9.35 -1.74 1.45
C THR A 99 10.37 -1.54 0.35
N PHE A 100 11.28 -2.50 0.20
CA PHE A 100 12.26 -2.59 -0.89
C PHE A 100 12.76 -4.04 -1.02
N THR A 101 13.48 -4.33 -2.09
CA THR A 101 14.01 -5.68 -2.38
C THR A 101 15.50 -5.64 -2.65
N THR A 102 16.22 -6.71 -2.27
CA THR A 102 17.58 -6.91 -2.77
C THR A 102 17.55 -7.24 -4.26
N GLN A 103 18.32 -6.52 -5.05
CA GLN A 103 18.42 -6.73 -6.48
C GLN A 103 19.68 -7.53 -6.84
N GLY A 104 20.81 -7.22 -6.21
CA GLY A 104 22.12 -7.67 -6.68
C GLY A 104 23.27 -7.24 -5.79
N TYR A 105 24.49 -7.40 -6.30
CA TYR A 105 25.70 -6.83 -5.71
C TYR A 105 26.01 -5.48 -6.36
N GLY A 106 27.18 -4.92 -6.06
CA GLY A 106 27.52 -3.56 -6.46
C GLY A 106 27.25 -3.21 -7.93
N LEU A 107 26.98 -1.94 -8.23
CA LEU A 107 26.47 -1.49 -9.52
C LEU A 107 27.53 -1.58 -10.62
N PHE A 108 28.76 -1.16 -10.36
CA PHE A 108 29.81 -1.03 -11.36
C PHE A 108 30.43 -2.35 -11.81
N GLY A 109 30.53 -2.55 -13.12
CA GLY A 109 31.16 -3.74 -13.70
C GLY A 109 32.65 -3.82 -13.34
N GLY A 110 33.09 -5.01 -12.91
CA GLY A 110 34.51 -5.32 -12.68
C GLY A 110 35.03 -5.07 -11.26
N PHE A 111 34.31 -4.31 -10.44
CA PHE A 111 34.71 -3.97 -9.07
C PHE A 111 33.59 -4.27 -8.09
N ASN A 112 33.94 -4.83 -6.92
CA ASN A 112 33.05 -4.98 -5.76
C ASN A 112 31.71 -5.71 -6.06
N LYS A 113 31.67 -6.55 -7.12
CA LYS A 113 30.55 -7.39 -7.58
C LYS A 113 30.33 -8.65 -6.73
N PHE A 114 30.45 -8.52 -5.43
CA PHE A 114 30.28 -9.60 -4.47
C PHE A 114 29.69 -9.03 -3.18
N PRO A 115 29.00 -9.86 -2.38
CA PRO A 115 28.37 -9.39 -1.17
C PRO A 115 29.41 -9.02 -0.11
N PHE A 116 29.12 -8.00 0.70
CA PHE A 116 29.78 -7.84 2.00
C PHE A 116 28.92 -8.46 3.10
N ASP A 117 29.57 -8.96 4.15
CA ASP A 117 28.95 -9.37 5.39
C ASP A 117 29.07 -8.25 6.42
N GLY A 118 27.94 -7.73 6.87
CA GLY A 118 27.89 -6.61 7.80
C GLY A 118 26.48 -6.24 8.20
N GLN A 119 26.33 -5.02 8.72
CA GLN A 119 25.05 -4.41 9.07
C GLN A 119 24.78 -3.26 8.12
N ILE A 120 23.52 -3.09 7.74
CA ILE A 120 23.03 -1.90 7.06
C ILE A 120 22.07 -1.20 8.00
N ASP A 121 22.37 0.06 8.29
CA ASP A 121 21.48 0.95 9.01
C ASP A 121 20.57 1.69 8.04
N ILE A 122 19.32 1.88 8.46
CA ILE A 122 18.30 2.60 7.71
C ILE A 122 17.87 3.80 8.54
N VAL A 123 18.07 4.99 7.98
CA VAL A 123 17.71 6.24 8.62
C VAL A 123 16.79 7.06 7.73
N ALA A 124 15.95 7.87 8.36
CA ALA A 124 15.16 8.88 7.68
C ALA A 124 15.84 10.24 7.77
N TYR A 125 15.62 11.09 6.77
CA TYR A 125 16.04 12.49 6.75
C TYR A 125 14.98 13.36 6.05
N ALA A 126 15.09 14.69 6.20
CA ALA A 126 14.21 15.63 5.51
C ALA A 126 14.71 15.86 4.09
N GLY A 127 14.01 15.29 3.11
CA GLY A 127 14.36 15.39 1.69
C GLY A 127 13.71 16.58 0.99
N ASN A 128 14.06 16.79 -0.27
CA ASN A 128 13.61 17.95 -1.06
C ASN A 128 13.02 17.60 -2.44
N ASN A 129 12.78 16.32 -2.72
CA ASN A 129 12.32 15.76 -3.99
C ASN A 129 13.33 15.91 -5.14
N LEU A 130 14.61 16.13 -4.84
CA LEU A 130 15.69 16.19 -5.81
C LEU A 130 16.74 15.14 -5.45
N GLU A 131 17.36 14.54 -6.45
CA GLU A 131 18.54 13.71 -6.23
C GLU A 131 19.73 14.65 -6.00
N GLU A 132 20.23 14.73 -4.76
CA GLU A 132 21.37 15.58 -4.43
C GLU A 132 22.48 14.81 -3.73
N VAL A 133 23.72 15.13 -4.11
CA VAL A 133 24.91 14.56 -3.46
C VAL A 133 24.96 14.90 -1.96
N SER A 134 24.37 16.03 -1.55
CA SER A 134 24.25 16.43 -0.13
C SER A 134 23.44 15.46 0.72
N ASP A 135 22.53 14.68 0.12
CA ASP A 135 21.68 13.72 0.85
C ASP A 135 22.49 12.60 1.48
N TYR A 136 23.66 12.30 0.92
CA TYR A 136 24.63 11.35 1.48
C TYR A 136 24.95 11.65 2.94
N ALA A 137 25.06 12.94 3.29
CA ALA A 137 25.43 13.42 4.62
C ALA A 137 24.31 14.21 5.30
N ALA A 138 23.09 14.20 4.75
CA ALA A 138 21.93 14.82 5.38
C ALA A 138 21.75 14.29 6.82
N SER A 139 21.40 15.19 7.74
CA SER A 139 21.22 14.83 9.14
C SER A 139 20.07 13.85 9.30
N ALA A 140 20.34 12.70 9.92
CA ALA A 140 19.29 11.73 10.24
C ALA A 140 18.32 12.34 11.25
N THR A 141 17.03 12.25 10.95
CA THR A 141 15.95 12.75 11.80
C THR A 141 15.33 11.64 12.63
N ALA A 142 15.40 10.39 12.15
CA ALA A 142 14.99 9.20 12.86
C ALA A 142 15.77 7.96 12.36
N SER A 143 15.87 6.94 13.22
CA SER A 143 16.28 5.59 12.80
C SER A 143 15.03 4.78 12.45
N ILE A 144 15.05 4.12 11.29
CA ILE A 144 13.99 3.21 10.85
C ILE A 144 14.28 1.79 11.35
N GLY A 145 15.54 1.37 11.28
CA GLY A 145 15.99 0.05 11.72
C GLY A 145 17.36 -0.29 11.17
N ASN A 146 17.72 -1.57 11.29
CA ASN A 146 18.91 -2.14 10.67
C ASN A 146 18.67 -3.61 10.33
N PHE A 147 19.52 -4.17 9.47
CA PHE A 147 19.52 -5.59 9.14
C PHE A 147 20.91 -6.06 8.75
N SER A 148 21.17 -7.35 9.00
CA SER A 148 22.43 -7.98 8.61
C SER A 148 22.37 -8.45 7.17
N THR A 149 23.48 -8.30 6.45
CA THR A 149 23.66 -8.86 5.12
C THR A 149 24.15 -10.31 5.13
N THR A 150 24.48 -10.86 6.31
CA THR A 150 24.93 -12.25 6.43
C THR A 150 23.85 -13.22 6.00
N GLY A 151 24.14 -14.02 4.98
CA GLY A 151 23.19 -14.98 4.41
C GLY A 151 22.06 -14.35 3.60
N LEU A 152 22.16 -13.05 3.29
CA LEU A 152 21.21 -12.35 2.44
C LEU A 152 21.25 -12.93 1.01
N THR A 153 20.09 -13.09 0.41
CA THR A 153 19.94 -13.57 -0.98
C THR A 153 19.28 -12.53 -1.85
N ILE A 154 19.60 -12.49 -3.13
CA ILE A 154 18.90 -11.66 -4.12
C ILE A 154 17.39 -11.99 -4.12
N GLY A 155 16.54 -10.98 -4.31
CA GLY A 155 15.08 -11.06 -4.22
C GLY A 155 14.50 -11.05 -2.81
N THR A 156 15.31 -10.93 -1.74
CA THR A 156 14.80 -10.82 -0.37
C THR A 156 14.02 -9.52 -0.19
N PRO A 157 12.74 -9.58 0.22
CA PRO A 157 11.95 -8.40 0.52
C PRO A 157 12.22 -7.89 1.95
N PHE A 158 12.22 -6.58 2.09
CA PHE A 158 12.27 -5.88 3.37
C PHE A 158 10.99 -5.08 3.60
N SER A 159 10.58 -4.98 4.87
CA SER A 159 9.42 -4.22 5.30
C SER A 159 9.66 -3.65 6.69
N PHE A 160 9.58 -2.33 6.83
CA PHE A 160 9.76 -1.62 8.10
C PHE A 160 8.55 -0.73 8.38
N ASP A 161 8.03 -0.76 9.61
CA ASP A 161 7.00 0.19 10.04
C ASP A 161 7.62 1.58 10.20
N ILE A 162 7.13 2.54 9.41
CA ILE A 162 7.59 3.93 9.44
C ILE A 162 6.43 4.90 9.74
N THR A 163 5.32 4.39 10.28
CA THR A 163 4.08 5.16 10.48
C THR A 163 4.33 6.45 11.25
N SER A 164 5.07 6.36 12.36
CA SER A 164 5.39 7.54 13.19
C SER A 164 6.30 8.53 12.47
N ILE A 165 7.26 8.04 11.68
CA ILE A 165 8.22 8.85 10.93
C ILE A 165 7.50 9.61 9.81
N LEU A 166 6.66 8.93 9.02
CA LEU A 166 5.86 9.57 7.97
C LEU A 166 4.94 10.64 8.56
N ASN A 167 4.18 10.28 9.60
CA ASN A 167 3.24 11.22 10.21
C ASN A 167 3.95 12.43 10.83
N ASN A 168 5.17 12.25 11.34
CA ASN A 168 6.00 13.36 11.81
C ASN A 168 6.49 14.24 10.65
N ALA A 169 6.94 13.66 9.55
CA ALA A 169 7.35 14.42 8.36
C ALA A 169 6.20 15.27 7.79
N ILE A 170 5.00 14.68 7.68
CA ILE A 170 3.77 15.38 7.26
C ILE A 170 3.43 16.51 8.24
N ALA A 171 3.46 16.24 9.55
CA ALA A 171 3.15 17.26 10.56
C ALA A 171 4.15 18.44 10.56
N ASN A 172 5.40 18.20 10.15
CA ASN A 172 6.43 19.22 9.98
C ASN A 172 6.44 19.87 8.59
N ASN A 173 5.47 19.56 7.72
CA ASN A 173 5.35 20.07 6.35
C ASN A 173 6.62 19.83 5.51
N TRP A 174 7.24 18.66 5.66
CA TRP A 174 8.34 18.28 4.77
C TRP A 174 7.83 18.08 3.35
N THR A 175 8.64 18.45 2.37
CA THR A 175 8.34 18.23 0.94
C THR A 175 8.55 16.78 0.56
N ALA A 176 9.59 16.14 1.09
CA ALA A 176 9.89 14.74 0.87
C ALA A 176 10.34 14.05 2.17
N LEU A 177 10.04 12.76 2.27
CA LEU A 177 10.69 11.88 3.24
C LEU A 177 11.88 11.20 2.56
N GLY A 178 13.08 11.51 3.00
CA GLY A 178 14.30 10.84 2.56
C GLY A 178 14.58 9.60 3.40
N VAL A 179 15.07 8.55 2.76
CA VAL A 179 15.57 7.31 3.38
C VAL A 179 16.98 7.06 2.89
N ARG A 180 17.90 6.77 3.82
CA ARG A 180 19.29 6.43 3.51
C ARG A 180 19.67 5.11 4.13
N LEU A 181 20.26 4.24 3.32
CA LEU A 181 20.92 3.01 3.72
C LEU A 181 22.43 3.25 3.75
N SER A 182 23.06 2.90 4.86
CA SER A 182 24.51 3.04 5.06
C SER A 182 25.08 1.88 5.87
N THR A 183 26.39 1.67 5.77
CA THR A 183 27.13 0.71 6.59
C THR A 183 28.33 1.41 7.21
N GLU A 184 28.60 1.16 8.50
CA GLU A 184 29.76 1.72 9.18
C GLU A 184 31.08 1.00 8.83
N ASN A 185 30.99 -0.16 8.16
CA ASN A 185 32.13 -1.03 7.88
C ASN A 185 32.40 -1.11 6.38
N THR A 186 32.87 -0.02 5.80
CA THR A 186 33.47 -0.05 4.46
C THR A 186 34.94 -0.42 4.55
N SER A 187 35.42 -1.16 3.56
CA SER A 187 36.82 -1.54 3.46
C SER A 187 37.29 -1.37 2.02
N VAL A 188 38.59 -1.16 1.84
CA VAL A 188 39.17 -1.05 0.51
C VAL A 188 38.90 -2.35 -0.25
N ASN A 189 38.25 -2.24 -1.40
CA ASN A 189 37.74 -3.34 -2.20
C ASN A 189 36.78 -4.25 -1.42
N GLY A 190 35.95 -3.69 -0.53
CA GLY A 190 34.88 -4.41 0.16
C GLY A 190 33.73 -4.82 -0.78
N GLY A 191 32.81 -5.66 -0.31
CA GLY A 191 31.62 -5.99 -1.11
C GLY A 191 30.59 -4.87 -1.12
N ALA A 192 29.57 -5.03 -1.97
CA ALA A 192 28.42 -4.12 -2.05
C ALA A 192 27.12 -4.89 -2.29
N TRP A 193 26.01 -4.29 -1.87
CA TRP A 193 24.66 -4.77 -2.11
C TRP A 193 23.85 -3.68 -2.81
N THR A 194 23.03 -4.08 -3.79
CA THR A 194 22.10 -3.20 -4.49
C THR A 194 20.68 -3.58 -4.15
N PHE A 195 19.86 -2.55 -3.91
CA PHE A 195 18.46 -2.63 -3.57
C PHE A 195 17.64 -1.83 -4.59
N ASP A 196 16.38 -2.23 -4.77
CA ASP A 196 15.44 -1.59 -5.68
C ASP A 196 14.01 -1.58 -5.11
N ASN A 197 13.09 -1.02 -5.89
CA ASN A 197 11.66 -1.03 -5.63
C ASN A 197 11.27 -0.43 -4.26
N PHE A 198 11.87 0.72 -3.93
CA PHE A 198 11.54 1.48 -2.73
C PHE A 198 10.14 2.06 -2.82
N GLN A 199 9.28 1.69 -1.87
CA GLN A 199 7.89 2.13 -1.82
C GLN A 199 7.43 2.37 -0.38
N LEU A 200 6.52 3.33 -0.21
CA LEU A 200 5.70 3.45 0.99
C LEU A 200 4.33 2.86 0.73
N VAL A 201 3.98 1.81 1.45
CA VAL A 201 2.68 1.15 1.37
C VAL A 201 1.85 1.58 2.57
N ALA A 202 0.93 2.51 2.35
CA ALA A 202 0.03 3.02 3.38
C ALA A 202 -1.27 2.21 3.42
N ILE A 203 -1.62 1.69 4.60
CA ILE A 203 -2.96 1.25 4.91
C ILE A 203 -3.68 2.46 5.49
N ASN A 204 -4.30 3.23 4.60
CA ASN A 204 -5.22 4.25 5.04
C ASN A 204 -6.52 3.58 5.46
N ASN A 205 -6.88 3.68 6.73
CA ASN A 205 -8.28 3.59 7.15
C ASN A 205 -9.00 4.87 6.68
N ALA A 206 -8.94 5.18 5.39
CA ALA A 206 -9.64 6.32 4.84
C ALA A 206 -11.11 5.94 4.67
N ALA A 207 -11.87 6.15 5.75
CA ALA A 207 -13.29 6.48 5.72
C ALA A 207 -13.54 7.85 5.07
N SER A 208 -12.78 8.23 4.04
CA SER A 208 -12.76 9.59 3.49
C SER A 208 -12.48 9.58 1.99
N ASP A 209 -13.20 8.74 1.25
CA ASP A 209 -13.70 9.13 -0.07
C ASP A 209 -14.96 8.34 -0.48
N SER A 210 -15.87 8.13 0.48
CA SER A 210 -17.19 7.56 0.21
C SER A 210 -18.13 8.62 -0.40
N THR A 211 -17.80 9.16 -1.57
CA THR A 211 -18.87 9.57 -2.50
C THR A 211 -19.38 8.40 -3.33
N SER A 212 -18.63 7.30 -3.40
CA SER A 212 -19.18 6.00 -3.78
C SER A 212 -19.80 5.33 -2.56
N ILE A 213 -20.94 5.86 -2.11
CA ILE A 213 -21.92 5.01 -1.42
C ILE A 213 -22.17 3.85 -2.40
N PRO A 214 -21.89 2.58 -2.07
CA PRO A 214 -22.35 1.48 -2.90
C PRO A 214 -23.87 1.67 -2.95
N GLU A 215 -24.42 2.07 -4.10
CA GLU A 215 -25.86 2.20 -4.21
C GLU A 215 -26.43 0.86 -3.74
N PRO A 216 -27.27 0.83 -2.69
CA PRO A 216 -27.65 -0.41 -2.04
C PRO A 216 -28.55 -1.18 -2.98
N SER A 217 -27.95 -1.89 -3.94
CA SER A 217 -28.61 -2.74 -4.93
C SER A 217 -29.94 -2.17 -5.38
N LEU A 218 -30.05 -0.86 -5.65
CA LEU A 218 -31.33 -0.23 -6.01
C LEU A 218 -31.90 -0.93 -7.25
N PHE A 219 -31.03 -1.43 -8.11
CA PHE A 219 -31.38 -2.27 -9.24
C PHE A 219 -31.99 -3.63 -8.84
N LEU A 220 -31.46 -4.28 -7.81
CA LEU A 220 -31.94 -5.56 -7.31
C LEU A 220 -33.23 -5.38 -6.49
N LEU A 221 -33.37 -4.26 -5.77
CA LEU A 221 -34.58 -3.83 -5.06
C LEU A 221 -35.68 -3.38 -6.04
N PHE A 222 -35.30 -2.75 -7.16
CA PHE A 222 -36.19 -2.39 -8.25
C PHE A 222 -36.66 -3.62 -9.05
N ILE A 223 -35.75 -4.54 -9.40
CA ILE A 223 -36.11 -5.80 -10.06
C ILE A 223 -36.99 -6.66 -9.15
N SER A 224 -36.65 -6.78 -7.86
CA SER A 224 -37.46 -7.55 -6.92
C SER A 224 -38.83 -6.88 -6.66
N GLY A 225 -38.89 -5.55 -6.61
CA GLY A 225 -40.14 -4.80 -6.55
C GLY A 225 -41.04 -5.01 -7.77
N LEU A 226 -40.48 -4.99 -8.99
CA LEU A 226 -41.21 -5.27 -10.23
C LEU A 226 -41.65 -6.74 -10.33
N ALA A 227 -40.79 -7.69 -9.97
CA ALA A 227 -41.13 -9.11 -9.94
C ALA A 227 -42.28 -9.40 -8.96
N SER A 228 -42.28 -8.73 -7.80
CA SER A 228 -43.37 -8.80 -6.83
C SER A 228 -44.68 -8.26 -7.42
N LEU A 229 -44.65 -7.14 -8.13
CA LEU A 229 -45.83 -6.55 -8.77
C LEU A 229 -46.45 -7.45 -9.86
N CYS A 230 -45.61 -8.16 -10.62
CA CYS A 230 -46.05 -9.12 -11.63
C CYS A 230 -46.74 -10.35 -11.03
N LEU A 231 -46.32 -10.81 -9.85
CA LEU A 231 -46.92 -11.94 -9.15
C LEU A 231 -48.30 -11.59 -8.54
N PHE A 232 -48.55 -10.33 -8.17
CA PHE A 232 -49.86 -9.91 -7.64
C PHE A 232 -50.92 -9.65 -8.73
N ARG A 233 -50.53 -9.45 -10.00
CA ARG A 233 -51.48 -9.19 -11.09
C ARG A 233 -52.15 -10.45 -11.65
N SER A 234 -51.64 -11.64 -11.31
CA SER A 234 -52.11 -12.93 -11.82
C SER A 234 -52.98 -13.72 -10.84
N ALA A 235 -53.73 -13.03 -9.96
CA ALA A 235 -54.82 -13.67 -9.24
C ALA A 235 -55.99 -13.93 -10.22
N PRO A 236 -56.36 -15.20 -10.52
CA PRO A 236 -57.45 -15.50 -11.44
C PRO A 236 -58.75 -14.94 -10.88
N ARG A 237 -59.42 -14.06 -11.64
CA ARG A 237 -60.81 -13.65 -11.33
C ARG A 237 -61.66 -14.91 -11.31
N LEU A 238 -62.08 -15.33 -10.12
CA LEU A 238 -63.07 -16.39 -9.92
C LEU A 238 -64.32 -16.02 -10.72
N ARG A 239 -64.51 -16.68 -11.87
CA ARG A 239 -65.72 -16.58 -12.69
C ARG A 239 -66.86 -17.19 -11.87
N LEU A 240 -67.68 -16.33 -11.27
CA LEU A 240 -68.94 -16.73 -10.65
C LEU A 240 -69.78 -17.50 -11.69
N ARG A 241 -69.88 -18.82 -11.53
CA ARG A 241 -70.82 -19.66 -12.28
C ARG A 241 -72.24 -19.22 -11.92
N LYS A 242 -72.96 -18.69 -12.91
CA LYS A 242 -74.43 -18.52 -12.84
C LYS A 242 -75.05 -19.90 -12.59
N LEU A 243 -75.67 -20.08 -11.42
CA LEU A 243 -76.58 -21.19 -11.17
C LEU A 243 -77.90 -20.87 -11.86
N SER A 244 -78.28 -21.69 -12.83
CA SER A 244 -79.60 -21.62 -13.47
C SER A 244 -80.67 -22.13 -12.51
N PRO A 245 -81.82 -21.46 -12.38
CA PRO A 245 -82.94 -21.99 -11.60
C PRO A 245 -83.61 -23.15 -12.35
N VAL A 246 -83.72 -24.30 -11.68
CA VAL A 246 -84.57 -25.42 -12.10
C VAL A 246 -85.99 -25.08 -11.70
N LEU A 247 -86.83 -24.78 -12.68
CA LEU A 247 -88.29 -24.78 -12.56
C LEU A 247 -88.76 -26.20 -12.90
N SER A 248 -89.24 -26.95 -11.90
CA SER A 248 -90.10 -28.11 -12.14
C SER A 248 -91.51 -27.79 -11.65
N VAL A 249 -92.43 -27.77 -12.60
CA VAL A 249 -93.88 -27.69 -12.41
C VAL A 249 -94.40 -29.11 -12.21
N ASN A 250 -95.02 -29.37 -11.06
CA ASN A 250 -96.27 -30.12 -10.84
C ASN A 250 -96.43 -30.43 -9.35
#